data_AF-F3GM29-F1
#
_entry.id   AF-F3GM29-F1
#
_cell.length_a   1.000
_cell.length_b   1.000
_cell.length_c   1.000
_cell.angle_alpha   90.00
_cell.angle_beta   90.00
_cell.angle_gamma   90.00
#
_symmetry.space_group_name_H-M   'P 1'
#
loop_
_entity.id
_entity.type
_entity.pdbx_description
1 polymer ?
#
loop_
_entity_poly.entity_id
_entity_poly.type
_entity_poly.pdbx_seq_one_letter_code
_entity_poly.pdbx_strand_id
1 'polypeptide(L)' 'IGRFKVRGLMRELGLISKQPGSHAYKQATVERPDIPNILNREFDVPAPNQVWCGDITYI' A
#
# COMPACT_ATOMS: atom_id res chain seq x y z
N ILE A 1 -25.26 13.49 -20.27
CA ILE A 1 -25.99 13.95 -19.05
C ILE A 1 -25.22 15.13 -18.45
N GLY A 2 -25.87 16.24 -18.12
CA GLY A 2 -25.20 17.43 -17.57
C GLY A 2 -25.09 17.43 -16.04
N ARG A 3 -24.19 18.28 -15.50
CA ARG A 3 -23.91 18.39 -14.05
C ARG A 3 -25.16 18.52 -13.16
N PHE A 4 -26.16 19.27 -13.62
CA PHE A 4 -27.39 19.50 -12.87
C PHE A 4 -28.27 18.26 -12.77
N LYS A 5 -28.31 17.46 -13.84
CA LYS A 5 -29.06 16.20 -13.88
C LYS A 5 -28.40 15.14 -13.01
N VAL A 6 -27.06 15.05 -13.01
CA VAL A 6 -26.32 14.17 -12.08
C VAL A 6 -26.60 14.56 -10.62
N ARG A 7 -26.54 15.85 -10.28
CA ARG A 7 -26.80 16.33 -8.92
C ARG A 7 -28.21 16.01 -8.43
N GLY A 8 -29.21 16.10 -9.30
CA GLY A 8 -30.60 15.72 -8.98
C GLY A 8 -30.72 14.24 -8.64
N LEU A 9 -30.18 13.38 -9.53
CA LEU A 9 -30.17 11.93 -9.33
C LEU A 9 -29.42 11.51 -8.06
N MET A 10 -28.26 12.12 -7.77
CA MET A 10 -27.53 11.85 -6.53
C MET A 10 -28.35 12.19 -5.29
N ARG A 11 -29.10 13.30 -5.30
CA ARG A 11 -29.97 13.69 -4.19
C ARG A 11 -31.15 12.74 -4.02
N GLU A 12 -31.78 12.32 -5.12
CA GLU A 12 -32.89 11.36 -5.11
C GLU A 12 -32.46 9.98 -4.57
N LEU A 13 -31.22 9.59 -4.87
CA LEU A 13 -30.64 8.31 -4.43
C LEU A 13 -29.89 8.40 -3.09
N GLY A 14 -29.86 9.57 -2.44
CA GLY A 14 -29.11 9.77 -1.19
C GLY A 14 -27.60 9.58 -1.31
N LEU A 15 -27.04 9.73 -2.51
CA LEU A 15 -25.62 9.54 -2.78
C LEU A 15 -24.81 10.79 -2.40
N ILE A 16 -23.73 10.56 -1.64
CA ILE A 16 -22.80 11.61 -1.22
C ILE A 16 -21.42 11.29 -1.81
N SER A 17 -20.81 12.28 -2.45
CA SER A 17 -19.42 12.16 -2.91
C SER A 17 -18.47 12.22 -1.72
N LYS A 18 -17.53 11.27 -1.64
CA LYS A 18 -16.47 11.25 -0.63
C LYS A 18 -15.15 10.95 -1.32
N GLN A 19 -14.10 11.68 -0.96
CA GLN A 19 -12.74 11.35 -1.35
C GLN A 19 -12.22 10.18 -0.50
N PRO A 20 -11.49 9.22 -1.06
CA PRO A 20 -10.73 8.26 -0.28
C PRO A 20 -9.90 8.99 0.79
N GLY A 21 -9.90 8.47 2.02
CA GLY A 21 -9.03 9.00 3.06
C GLY A 21 -7.56 8.77 2.73
N SER A 22 -6.66 9.35 3.52
CA SER A 22 -5.23 9.06 3.47
C SER A 22 -5.00 7.55 3.47
N HIS A 23 -4.04 7.08 2.66
CA HIS A 23 -3.70 5.65 2.62
C HIS A 23 -3.40 5.14 4.03
N ALA A 24 -4.05 4.04 4.40
CA ALA A 24 -3.91 3.41 5.72
C ALA A 24 -2.60 2.59 5.86
N TYR A 25 -1.56 2.91 5.08
CA TYR A 25 -0.26 2.30 5.28
C TYR A 25 0.33 2.87 6.57
N LYS A 26 0.34 2.06 7.63
CA LYS A 26 1.11 2.36 8.83
C LYS A 26 2.59 2.27 8.43
N GLN A 27 3.34 3.35 8.64
CA GLN A 27 4.81 3.24 8.62
C GLN A 27 5.20 2.20 9.68
N ALA A 28 5.84 1.11 9.25
CA ALA A 28 6.41 0.14 10.16
C ALA A 28 7.70 0.75 10.74
N THR A 29 7.56 1.58 11.78
CA THR A 29 8.68 2.16 12.52
C THR A 29 9.25 1.19 13.57
N VAL A 30 8.57 0.06 13.77
CA VAL A 30 8.92 -0.96 14.76
C VAL A 30 9.09 -2.29 14.05
N GLU A 31 10.14 -3.03 14.40
CA GLU A 31 10.34 -4.40 13.92
C GLU A 31 9.15 -5.29 14.32
N ARG A 32 8.85 -6.27 13.47
CA ARG A 32 7.80 -7.26 13.69
C ARG A 32 8.44 -8.55 14.20
N PRO A 33 8.52 -8.78 15.53
CA PRO A 33 9.18 -9.97 16.08
C PRO A 33 8.46 -11.27 15.69
N ASP A 34 7.20 -11.18 15.28
CA ASP A 34 6.41 -12.29 14.72
C ASP A 34 6.82 -12.68 13.29
N ILE A 35 7.56 -11.81 12.58
CA ILE A 35 8.07 -12.06 11.23
C ILE A 35 9.59 -11.92 11.26
N PRO A 36 10.34 -13.02 11.51
CA PRO A 36 11.78 -12.93 11.66
C PRO A 36 12.45 -12.47 10.35
N ASN A 37 13.38 -11.54 10.46
CA ASN A 37 14.28 -11.19 9.36
C ASN A 37 15.35 -12.27 9.21
N ILE A 38 15.02 -13.35 8.50
CA ILE A 38 15.89 -14.52 8.32
C ILE A 38 17.20 -14.15 7.60
N LEU A 39 17.15 -13.12 6.74
CA LEU A 39 18.30 -12.74 5.92
C LEU A 39 19.19 -11.71 6.60
N ASN A 40 18.64 -10.74 7.33
CA ASN A 40 19.40 -9.69 8.03
C ASN A 40 20.50 -8.98 7.21
N ARG A 41 20.30 -8.88 5.88
CA ARG A 41 21.32 -8.38 4.92
C ARG A 41 22.61 -9.23 4.87
N GLU A 42 22.58 -10.46 5.36
CA GLU A 42 23.65 -11.45 5.25
C GLU A 42 23.53 -12.16 3.89
N PHE A 43 24.21 -11.61 2.88
CA PHE A 43 24.24 -12.18 1.53
C PHE A 43 25.35 -13.20 1.33
N ASP A 44 26.00 -13.65 2.41
CA ASP A 44 27.08 -14.63 2.35
C ASP A 44 26.49 -16.04 2.26
N VAL A 45 26.07 -16.40 1.05
CA VAL A 45 25.42 -17.68 0.74
C VAL A 45 26.46 -18.71 0.25
N PRO A 46 26.39 -19.97 0.70
CA PRO A 46 27.33 -21.03 0.30
C PRO A 46 27.44 -21.27 -1.22
N ALA A 47 26.40 -20.94 -1.98
CA ALA A 47 26.40 -21.07 -3.44
C ALA A 47 25.51 -19.99 -4.10
N PRO A 48 25.73 -19.68 -5.39
CA PRO A 48 24.88 -18.76 -6.14
C PRO A 48 23.40 -19.17 -6.15
N ASN A 49 22.50 -18.19 -6.33
CA ASN A 49 21.05 -18.36 -6.49
C ASN A 49 20.28 -18.87 -5.26
N GLN A 50 20.85 -18.77 -4.05
CA GLN A 50 20.18 -19.25 -2.83
C GLN A 50 19.25 -18.21 -2.19
N VAL A 51 19.59 -16.92 -2.25
CA VAL A 51 18.77 -15.85 -1.68
C VAL A 51 18.74 -14.65 -2.63
N TRP A 52 17.56 -14.03 -2.75
CA TRP A 52 17.29 -12.92 -3.65
C TRP A 52 16.63 -11.80 -2.84
N CYS A 53 17.13 -10.57 -2.98
CA CYS A 53 16.57 -9.38 -2.34
C CYS A 53 16.35 -8.29 -3.39
N GLY A 54 15.28 -7.53 -3.26
CA GLY A 54 15.03 -6.33 -4.07
C GLY A 54 14.32 -5.27 -3.23
N ASP A 55 14.73 -4.01 -3.39
CA ASP A 55 13.99 -2.85 -2.90
C ASP A 55 13.50 -2.01 -4.08
N ILE A 56 12.47 -1.20 -3.80
CA ILE A 56 12.00 -0.18 -4.74
C ILE A 56 12.21 1.17 -4.06
N THR A 57 13.19 1.91 -4.55
CA THR A 57 13.43 3.30 -4.17
C THR A 57 12.91 4.21 -5.29
N TYR A 58 11.99 5.12 -4.95
CA TYR A 58 11.53 6.15 -5.86
C TYR A 58 12.60 7.26 -5.93
N ILE A 59 13.02 7.65 -7.14
CA ILE A 59 13.98 8.75 -7.37
C ILE A 59 13.21 10.04 -7.63
#